data_AF-A0ABD1WFJ8-F1
#
_entry.id   AF-A0ABD1WFJ8-F1
#
_cell.length_a   1.000
_cell.length_b   1.000
_cell.length_c   1.000
_cell.angle_alpha   90.00
_cell.angle_beta   90.00
_cell.angle_gamma   90.00
#
_symmetry.space_group_name_H-M   'P 1'
#
loop_
_entity.id
_entity.type
_entity.pdbx_description
1 polymer ?
#
loop_
_entity_poly.entity_id
_entity_poly.type
_entity_poly.pdbx_seq_one_letter_code
_entity_poly.pdbx_strand_id
1 'polypeptide(L)'
;MANRGFGNIFGEQQTGDVGNVGIDLFFEMLYDSLSKQIHHDGEVNSARYMPQNPFILVTKTVTAEVYIFHSSKHPSRPPSDTACNPDLRLKGPNIEGYGLSWSQFK
;
A
#
# COMPACT_ATOMS: atom_id res chain seq x y z
N MET A 1 35.43 1.20 21.36
CA MET A 1 34.14 1.80 20.99
C MET A 1 33.76 1.29 19.61
N ALA A 2 32.82 0.34 19.56
CA ALA A 2 32.35 -0.26 18.31
C ALA A 2 30.83 -0.16 18.28
N ASN A 3 30.31 0.60 17.31
CA ASN A 3 28.90 0.65 16.97
C ASN A 3 28.47 -0.73 16.47
N ARG A 4 27.63 -1.43 17.22
CA ARG A 4 26.75 -2.51 16.73
C ARG A 4 25.33 -1.94 16.86
N GLY A 5 24.54 -1.74 15.82
CA GLY A 5 24.35 -2.56 14.64
C GLY A 5 22.87 -2.91 14.65
N PHE A 6 22.12 -2.38 13.68
CA PHE A 6 20.71 -2.64 13.43
C PHE A 6 20.49 -4.15 13.22
N GLY A 7 20.32 -4.90 14.32
CA GLY A 7 20.06 -6.33 14.31
C GLY A 7 18.60 -6.61 14.65
N ASN A 8 17.95 -7.40 13.79
CA ASN A 8 16.63 -8.01 13.93
C ASN A 8 15.41 -7.11 13.68
N ILE A 9 15.19 -6.80 12.41
CA ILE A 9 13.89 -6.36 11.87
C ILE A 9 12.84 -7.49 11.78
N PHE A 10 13.22 -8.74 12.08
CA PHE A 10 12.31 -9.87 12.25
C PHE A 10 12.86 -10.82 13.33
N GLY A 11 12.73 -10.43 14.60
CA GLY A 11 13.01 -11.31 15.74
C GLY A 11 11.71 -11.83 16.33
N GLU A 12 11.64 -13.14 16.59
CA GLU A 12 10.51 -13.78 17.29
C GLU A 12 10.03 -12.96 18.49
N GLN A 13 8.72 -12.84 18.61
CA GLN A 13 8.03 -12.16 19.69
C GLN A 13 8.45 -12.76 21.04
N GLN A 14 9.33 -12.05 21.77
CA GLN A 14 9.64 -12.38 23.15
C GLN A 14 8.49 -11.89 24.02
N THR A 15 7.56 -12.79 24.26
CA THR A 15 6.45 -12.63 25.20
C THR A 15 7.03 -12.46 26.60
N GLY A 16 7.08 -11.23 27.14
CA GLY A 16 7.22 -11.07 28.60
C GLY A 16 7.86 -9.81 29.19
N ASP A 17 8.60 -8.98 28.45
CA ASP A 17 9.32 -7.87 29.08
C ASP A 17 8.53 -6.55 29.07
N VAL A 18 8.21 -6.03 30.26
CA VAL A 18 7.45 -4.79 30.50
C VAL A 18 8.06 -3.56 29.79
N GLY A 19 9.36 -3.60 29.48
CA GLY A 19 10.07 -2.56 28.73
C GLY A 19 9.80 -2.56 27.22
N ASN A 20 9.36 -3.69 26.64
CA ASN A 20 9.05 -3.77 25.20
C ASN A 20 7.64 -3.27 24.87
N VAL A 21 6.69 -3.27 25.81
CA VAL A 21 5.31 -2.83 25.55
C VAL A 21 5.25 -1.39 25.01
N GLY A 22 6.06 -0.48 25.56
CA GLY A 22 6.11 0.92 25.10
C GLY A 22 6.76 1.08 23.72
N ILE A 23 7.75 0.23 23.40
CA ILE A 23 8.43 0.22 22.11
C ILE A 23 7.51 -0.37 21.04
N ASP A 24 6.84 -1.48 21.34
CA ASP A 24 5.87 -2.13 20.45
C ASP A 24 4.71 -1.18 20.11
N LEU A 25 4.14 -0.49 21.09
CA LEU A 25 3.08 0.49 20.85
C LEU A 25 3.54 1.67 19.98
N PHE A 26 4.77 2.14 20.16
CA PHE A 26 5.34 3.20 19.32
C PHE A 26 5.55 2.72 17.88
N PHE A 27 6.07 1.50 17.69
CA PHE A 27 6.22 0.90 16.37
C PHE A 27 4.89 0.65 15.68
N GLU A 28 3.88 0.14 16.39
CA GLU A 28 2.52 -0.05 15.86
C GLU A 28 1.89 1.30 15.46
N MET A 29 2.00 2.33 16.31
CA MET A 29 1.57 3.68 15.96
C MET A 29 2.27 4.22 14.72
N LEU A 30 3.60 4.05 14.66
CA LEU A 30 4.41 4.52 13.54
C LEU A 30 4.03 3.77 12.26
N TYR A 31 3.83 2.45 12.33
CA TYR A 31 3.38 1.63 11.23
C TYR A 31 1.99 2.04 10.73
N ASP A 32 1.03 2.28 11.62
CA ASP A 32 -0.30 2.76 11.24
C ASP A 32 -0.25 4.15 10.59
N SER A 33 0.66 5.02 11.05
CA SER A 33 0.87 6.36 10.46
C SER A 33 1.51 6.32 9.07
N LEU A 34 2.28 5.28 8.77
CA LEU A 34 3.04 5.13 7.52
C LEU A 34 2.40 4.17 6.53
N SER A 35 1.41 3.39 6.96
CA SER A 35 0.74 2.39 6.12
C SER A 35 -0.64 2.90 5.68
N LYS A 36 -0.94 2.71 4.40
CA LYS A 36 -2.27 2.93 3.84
C LYS A 36 -2.67 1.71 3.04
N GLN A 37 -3.84 1.18 3.36
CA GLN A 37 -4.40 0.00 2.74
C GLN A 37 -5.64 0.41 1.94
N ILE A 38 -5.79 -0.17 0.75
CA ILE A 38 -6.96 0.02 -0.11
C ILE A 38 -7.34 -1.36 -0.61
N HIS A 39 -8.62 -1.72 -0.48
CA HIS A 39 -9.13 -2.97 -1.00
C HIS A 39 -9.08 -2.98 -2.53
N HIS A 40 -8.69 -4.12 -3.08
CA HIS A 40 -8.43 -4.28 -4.50
C HIS A 40 -9.01 -5.62 -4.98
N ASP A 41 -9.76 -5.58 -6.08
CA ASP A 41 -10.30 -6.77 -6.72
C ASP A 41 -9.18 -7.40 -7.57
N GLY A 42 -8.78 -8.61 -7.21
CA GLY A 42 -7.72 -9.35 -7.90
C GLY A 42 -6.30 -8.87 -7.58
N GLU A 43 -5.32 -9.61 -8.09
CA GLU A 43 -3.91 -9.35 -7.87
C GLU A 43 -3.42 -8.09 -8.59
N VAL A 44 -2.56 -7.32 -7.92
CA VAL A 44 -1.94 -6.11 -8.46
C VAL A 44 -0.60 -6.48 -9.12
N ASN A 45 -0.54 -6.43 -10.45
CA ASN A 45 0.70 -6.63 -11.20
C ASN A 45 1.62 -5.40 -11.14
N SER A 46 1.03 -4.21 -11.10
CA SER A 46 1.77 -2.94 -11.12
C SER A 46 0.95 -1.83 -10.50
N ALA A 47 1.60 -0.96 -9.73
CA ALA A 47 1.02 0.22 -9.13
C ALA A 47 1.93 1.44 -9.33
N ARG A 48 1.36 2.60 -9.65
CA ARG A 48 2.08 3.86 -9.87
C ARG A 48 1.27 5.04 -9.35
N TYR A 49 1.92 5.99 -8.70
CA TYR A 49 1.30 7.29 -8.39
C TYR A 49 1.41 8.24 -9.58
N MET A 50 0.45 9.16 -9.73
CA MET A 50 0.53 10.22 -10.73
C MET A 50 1.60 11.24 -10.32
N PRO A 51 2.62 11.52 -11.15
CA PRO A 51 3.68 12.47 -10.81
C PRO A 51 3.18 13.87 -10.46
N GLN A 52 2.11 14.31 -11.11
CA GLN A 52 1.49 15.63 -10.92
C GLN A 52 0.59 15.69 -9.66
N ASN A 53 0.08 14.55 -9.20
CA ASN A 53 -0.76 14.45 -8.01
C ASN A 53 -0.55 13.09 -7.31
N PRO A 54 0.34 12.99 -6.30
CA PRO A 54 0.66 11.75 -5.61
C PRO A 54 -0.51 11.09 -4.88
N PHE A 55 -1.62 11.80 -4.66
CA PHE A 55 -2.84 11.19 -4.10
C PHE A 55 -3.57 10.31 -5.10
N ILE A 56 -3.29 10.44 -6.40
CA ILE A 56 -3.88 9.59 -7.44
C ILE A 56 -2.95 8.41 -7.69
N LEU A 57 -3.49 7.21 -7.50
CA LEU A 57 -2.83 5.94 -7.74
C LEU A 57 -3.51 5.25 -8.92
N VAL A 58 -2.73 4.59 -9.76
CA VAL A 58 -3.23 3.65 -10.76
C VAL A 58 -2.64 2.27 -10.51
N THR A 59 -3.48 1.25 -10.58
CA THR A 59 -3.09 -0.16 -10.46
C THR A 59 -3.55 -0.93 -11.68
N LYS A 60 -2.76 -1.93 -12.09
CA LYS A 60 -3.12 -2.87 -13.16
C LYS A 60 -3.29 -4.26 -12.58
N THR A 61 -4.41 -4.88 -12.91
CA THR A 61 -4.78 -6.24 -12.51
C THR A 61 -4.21 -7.29 -13.47
N VAL A 62 -4.24 -8.56 -13.05
CA VAL A 62 -3.98 -9.72 -13.92
C VAL A 62 -5.00 -9.87 -15.04
N THR A 63 -6.22 -9.37 -14.88
CA THR A 63 -7.31 -9.42 -15.89
C THR A 63 -7.25 -8.26 -16.89
N ALA A 64 -6.15 -7.52 -16.93
CA ALA A 64 -5.93 -6.31 -17.73
C ALA A 64 -6.82 -5.10 -17.37
N GLU A 65 -7.73 -5.21 -16.40
CA GLU A 65 -8.42 -4.05 -15.84
C GLU A 65 -7.43 -3.14 -15.11
N VAL A 66 -7.64 -1.83 -15.27
CA VAL A 66 -6.83 -0.80 -14.63
C VAL A 66 -7.73 0.02 -13.72
N TYR A 67 -7.35 0.15 -12.44
CA TYR A 67 -8.10 0.90 -11.45
C TYR A 67 -7.37 2.18 -11.10
N ILE A 68 -8.13 3.26 -10.93
CA ILE A 68 -7.62 4.55 -10.45
C ILE A 68 -8.26 4.82 -9.09
N PHE A 69 -7.43 5.17 -8.11
CA PHE A 69 -7.84 5.50 -6.75
C PHE A 69 -7.31 6.88 -6.37
N HIS A 70 -8.14 7.67 -5.68
CA HIS A 70 -7.76 8.88 -5.01
C HIS A 70 -7.58 8.57 -3.53
N SER A 71 -6.34 8.32 -3.11
CA SER A 71 -6.02 7.77 -1.79
C SER A 71 -6.61 8.57 -0.62
N SER A 72 -6.72 9.90 -0.72
CA SER A 72 -7.31 10.74 0.34
C SER A 72 -8.81 10.49 0.59
N LYS A 73 -9.53 9.87 -0.36
CA LYS A 73 -10.95 9.52 -0.22
C LYS A 73 -11.17 8.17 0.45
N HIS A 74 -10.10 7.40 0.64
CA HIS A 74 -10.13 6.10 1.30
C HIS A 74 -9.65 6.23 2.75
N PRO A 75 -10.18 5.42 3.69
CA PRO A 75 -9.62 5.32 5.03
C PRO A 75 -8.15 4.83 5.00
N SER A 76 -7.38 5.03 6.07
CA SER A 76 -6.02 4.45 6.18
C SER A 76 -6.07 2.93 6.20
N ARG A 77 -7.07 2.38 6.90
CA ARG A 77 -7.35 0.96 7.01
C ARG A 77 -8.84 0.69 6.74
N PRO A 78 -9.20 0.05 5.62
CA PRO A 78 -10.58 -0.25 5.30
C PRO A 78 -11.13 -1.34 6.24
N PRO A 79 -12.41 -1.26 6.66
CA PRO A 79 -13.09 -2.34 7.37
C PRO A 79 -13.13 -3.61 6.52
N SER A 80 -13.04 -4.79 7.16
CA SER A 80 -12.95 -6.10 6.49
C SER A 80 -14.11 -6.41 5.53
N ASP A 81 -15.28 -5.81 5.74
CA ASP A 81 -16.49 -6.03 4.92
C ASP A 81 -16.64 -5.05 3.75
N THR A 82 -15.62 -4.24 3.48
CA THR A 82 -15.68 -3.26 2.37
C THR A 82 -15.24 -3.93 1.08
N ALA A 83 -15.97 -3.74 -0.03
CA ALA A 83 -15.50 -4.20 -1.35
C ALA A 83 -14.45 -3.24 -1.95
N CYS A 84 -13.75 -3.67 -3.00
CA CYS A 84 -12.91 -2.78 -3.82
C CYS A 84 -13.76 -1.68 -4.49
N ASN A 85 -13.43 -0.42 -4.23
CA ASN A 85 -14.19 0.73 -4.73
C ASN A 85 -13.29 1.79 -5.40
N PRO A 86 -12.80 1.54 -6.62
CA PRO A 86 -11.96 2.51 -7.33
C PRO A 86 -12.78 3.71 -7.84
N ASP A 87 -12.16 4.89 -7.92
CA ASP A 87 -12.77 6.08 -8.51
C ASP A 87 -13.06 5.89 -10.00
N LEU A 88 -12.16 5.19 -10.72
CA LEU A 88 -12.35 4.84 -12.13
C LEU A 88 -11.90 3.40 -12.39
N ARG A 89 -12.67 2.70 -13.23
CA ARG A 89 -12.32 1.38 -13.79
C ARG A 89 -12.11 1.54 -15.29
N LEU A 90 -10.87 1.42 -15.75
CA LEU A 90 -10.51 1.44 -17.15
C LEU A 90 -10.47 0.01 -17.67
N LYS A 91 -11.22 -0.24 -18.74
CA LYS A 91 -11.28 -1.54 -19.42
C LYS A 91 -10.53 -1.42 -20.74
N GLY A 92 -9.51 -2.26 -20.91
CA GLY A 92 -8.73 -2.37 -22.14
C GLY A 92 -8.92 -3.74 -22.81
N PRO A 93 -8.21 -3.98 -23.92
CA PRO A 93 -8.09 -5.33 -24.50
C PRO A 93 -7.58 -6.31 -23.42
N ASN A 94 -8.11 -7.54 -23.40
CA ASN A 94 -7.72 -8.63 -22.47
C ASN A 94 -6.31 -9.17 -22.78
N ILE A 95 -5.31 -8.30 -22.79
CA ILE A 95 -3.91 -8.65 -22.96
C ILE A 95 -3.23 -8.33 -21.65
N GLU A 96 -2.78 -9.39 -20.96
CA GLU A 96 -2.03 -9.23 -19.72
C GLU A 96 -0.74 -8.42 -19.96
N GLY A 97 -0.16 -7.90 -18.88
CA GLY A 97 1.18 -7.36 -18.92
C GLY A 97 1.41 -6.31 -17.85
N TYR A 98 2.66 -5.92 -17.66
CA TYR A 98 3.11 -5.05 -16.57
C TYR A 98 3.25 -3.57 -16.98
N GLY A 99 3.01 -3.25 -18.25
CA GLY A 99 3.11 -1.88 -18.76
C GLY A 99 2.07 -0.96 -18.14
N LEU A 100 2.52 0.02 -17.34
CA LEU A 100 1.71 1.06 -16.72
C LEU A 100 2.56 2.32 -16.53
N SER A 101 2.17 3.43 -17.17
CA SER A 101 2.91 4.69 -17.12
C SER A 101 1.96 5.89 -17.17
N TRP A 102 2.31 6.94 -16.44
CA TRP A 102 1.63 8.23 -16.49
C TRP A 102 2.28 9.15 -17.53
N SER A 103 1.46 9.93 -18.23
CA SER A 103 1.96 11.06 -19.00
C SER A 103 2.73 12.01 -18.08
N GLN A 104 3.89 12.48 -18.52
CA GLN A 104 4.68 13.48 -17.81
C GLN A 104 4.19 14.91 -18.12
N PHE A 105 3.40 15.06 -19.18
CA PHE A 105 2.84 16.35 -19.59
C PHE A 105 1.55 16.64 -18.82
N LYS A 106 1.31 17.93 -18.55
CA LYS A 106 0.05 18.44 -18.01
C LYS A 106 -0.90 18.82 -19.13
#